data_AF-A0A4Y8VGQ3-F1
#
_entry.id   AF-A0A4Y8VGQ3-F1
#
_cell.length_a   1.000
_cell.length_b   1.000
_cell.length_c   1.000
_cell.angle_alpha   90.00
_cell.angle_beta   90.00
_cell.angle_gamma   90.00
#
_symmetry.space_group_name_H-M   'P 1'
#
loop_
_entity.id
_entity.type
_entity.pdbx_description
1 polymer ?
#
loop_
_entity_poly.entity_id
_entity_poly.type
_entity_poly.pdbx_seq_one_letter_code
_entity_poly.pdbx_strand_id
1 'polypeptide(L)'
;MPIDPDGALKARRLARLREELGYLINDDNHDSQSWRQGMLDGRILELKELEIFDQEDVDAFLDELTAALWAKKLAKDREQGN
;
A
#
# COMPACT_ATOMS: atom_id res chain seq x y z
N MET A 1 25.39 -16.07 3.70
CA MET A 1 24.78 -14.89 4.36
C MET A 1 23.85 -15.41 5.45
N PRO A 2 23.97 -14.98 6.70
CA PRO A 2 22.94 -15.26 7.70
C PRO A 2 21.63 -14.62 7.21
N ILE A 3 20.54 -15.38 7.25
CA ILE A 3 19.21 -14.86 6.96
C ILE A 3 18.82 -14.02 8.18
N ASP A 4 18.62 -12.73 8.00
CA ASP A 4 18.00 -11.87 9.00
C ASP A 4 16.49 -12.20 9.04
N PRO A 5 16.00 -12.88 10.10
CA PRO A 5 14.60 -13.28 10.19
C PRO A 5 13.64 -12.08 10.22
N ASP A 6 14.10 -10.94 10.77
CA ASP A 6 13.28 -9.74 10.92
C ASP A 6 13.18 -9.01 9.58
N GLY A 7 14.31 -8.86 8.88
CA GLY A 7 14.33 -8.38 7.49
C GLY A 7 13.49 -9.24 6.54
N ALA A 8 13.50 -10.57 6.70
CA ALA A 8 12.67 -11.47 5.89
C ALA A 8 11.17 -11.33 6.21
N LEU A 9 10.79 -11.14 7.48
CA LEU A 9 9.42 -10.87 7.88
C LEU A 9 8.93 -9.54 7.32
N LYS A 10 9.71 -8.47 7.49
CA LYS A 10 9.45 -7.13 6.98
C LYS A 10 9.20 -7.14 5.47
N ALA A 11 10.09 -7.78 4.70
CA ALA A 11 9.94 -7.91 3.25
C ALA A 11 8.64 -8.62 2.85
N ARG A 12 8.25 -9.69 3.56
CA ARG A 12 6.98 -10.40 3.30
C ARG A 12 5.76 -9.55 3.61
N ARG A 13 5.78 -8.80 4.71
CA ARG A 13 4.67 -7.89 5.08
C ARG A 13 4.52 -6.76 4.06
N LEU A 14 5.63 -6.16 3.63
CA LEU A 14 5.64 -5.14 2.59
C LEU A 14 5.12 -5.67 1.25
N ALA A 15 5.55 -6.87 0.84
CA ALA A 15 5.04 -7.51 -0.38
C ALA A 15 3.53 -7.70 -0.33
N ARG A 16 2.98 -8.09 0.82
CA ARG A 16 1.53 -8.22 1.00
C ARG A 16 0.80 -6.89 0.91
N LEU A 17 1.32 -5.82 1.51
CA LEU A 17 0.74 -4.49 1.40
C LEU A 17 0.69 -4.00 -0.06
N ARG A 18 1.77 -4.24 -0.82
CA ARG A 18 1.83 -3.90 -2.26
C ARG A 18 0.84 -4.70 -3.10
N GLU A 19 0.60 -5.96 -2.76
CA GLU A 19 -0.44 -6.77 -3.41
C GLU A 19 -1.83 -6.15 -3.21
N GLU A 20 -2.17 -5.77 -1.97
CA GLU A 20 -3.44 -5.12 -1.65
C GLU A 20 -3.58 -3.74 -2.31
N LEU A 21 -2.49 -2.98 -2.39
CA LEU A 21 -2.43 -1.74 -3.17
C LEU A 21 -2.74 -2.00 -4.65
N GLY A 22 -2.19 -3.07 -5.23
CA GLY A 22 -2.53 -3.48 -6.59
C GLY A 22 -4.02 -3.75 -6.78
N TYR A 23 -4.67 -4.44 -5.82
CA TYR A 23 -6.13 -4.63 -5.87
C TYR A 23 -6.89 -3.31 -5.74
N LEU A 24 -6.47 -2.40 -4.85
CA LEU A 24 -7.07 -1.06 -4.70
C LEU A 24 -7.00 -0.25 -6.01
N ILE A 25 -5.85 -0.27 -6.69
CA ILE A 25 -5.66 0.46 -7.95
C ILE A 25 -6.49 -0.14 -9.08
N ASN A 26 -6.69 -1.46 -9.11
CA ASN A 26 -7.43 -2.11 -10.20
C ASN A 26 -8.95 -2.15 -9.99
N ASP A 27 -9.43 -1.82 -8.80
CA ASP A 27 -10.87 -1.82 -8.50
C ASP A 27 -11.52 -0.51 -8.98
N ASP A 28 -12.60 -0.54 -9.75
CA ASP A 28 -13.33 0.67 -10.16
C ASP A 28 -14.50 1.02 -9.25
N ASN A 29 -14.84 0.16 -8.29
CA ASN A 29 -15.90 0.40 -7.33
C ASN A 29 -15.40 1.30 -6.18
N HIS A 30 -15.99 2.49 -6.05
CA HIS A 30 -15.62 3.48 -5.03
C HIS A 30 -15.78 2.97 -3.59
N ASP A 31 -16.82 2.19 -3.29
CA ASP A 31 -17.06 1.65 -1.95
C ASP A 31 -16.01 0.59 -1.60
N SER A 32 -15.65 -0.25 -2.58
CA SER A 32 -14.60 -1.25 -2.39
C SER A 32 -13.22 -0.61 -2.22
N GLN A 33 -12.92 0.44 -3.00
CA GLN A 33 -11.69 1.22 -2.83
C GLN A 33 -11.60 1.83 -1.43
N SER A 34 -12.68 2.47 -0.97
CA SER A 34 -12.72 3.12 0.35
C SER A 34 -12.50 2.11 1.47
N TRP A 35 -13.14 0.93 1.38
CA TRP A 35 -12.94 -0.16 2.34
C TRP A 35 -11.50 -0.68 2.33
N ARG A 36 -10.91 -0.89 1.14
CA ARG A 36 -9.52 -1.37 1.00
C ARG A 36 -8.51 -0.35 1.51
N GLN A 37 -8.73 0.94 1.28
CA GLN A 37 -7.85 1.99 1.79
C GLN A 37 -7.82 1.98 3.32
N GLY A 38 -8.99 1.92 3.98
CA GLY A 38 -9.04 1.79 5.44
C GLY A 38 -8.39 0.50 5.97
N MET A 39 -8.48 -0.61 5.23
CA MET A 39 -7.81 -1.87 5.55
C MET A 39 -6.28 -1.78 5.42
N LEU A 40 -5.77 -1.06 4.42
CA LEU A 40 -4.34 -0.75 4.28
C LEU A 40 -3.85 0.13 5.43
N ASP A 41 -4.58 1.20 5.75
CA ASP A 41 -4.25 2.12 6.85
C ASP A 41 -4.16 1.36 8.19
N GLY A 42 -5.15 0.50 8.47
CA GLY A 42 -5.15 -0.33 9.67
C GLY A 42 -3.99 -1.33 9.73
N ARG A 43 -3.62 -1.95 8.60
CA ARG A 43 -2.48 -2.89 8.55
C ARG A 43 -1.14 -2.19 8.75
N ILE A 44 -0.96 -1.00 8.18
CA ILE A 44 0.27 -0.22 8.38
C ILE A 44 0.42 0.14 9.86
N LEU A 45 -0.67 0.59 10.50
CA LEU A 45 -0.67 0.90 11.92
C LEU A 45 -0.32 -0.33 12.76
N GLU A 46 -0.94 -1.48 12.49
CA GLU A 46 -0.64 -2.75 13.17
C GLU A 46 0.84 -3.13 13.04
N LEU A 47 1.41 -3.02 11.82
CA LEU A 47 2.81 -3.37 11.58
C LEU A 47 3.80 -2.43 12.29
N LYS A 48 3.43 -1.16 12.45
CA LYS A 48 4.18 -0.19 13.25
C LYS A 48 4.11 -0.51 14.74
N GLU A 49 2.92 -0.79 15.28
CA GLU A 49 2.72 -1.13 16.70
C GLU A 49 3.41 -2.44 17.09
N LEU A 50 3.56 -3.38 16.14
CA LEU A 50 4.32 -4.61 16.32
C LEU A 50 5.84 -4.43 16.14
N GLU A 51 6.31 -3.19 15.94
CA GLU A 51 7.72 -2.86 15.67
C GLU A 51 8.34 -3.62 14.48
N ILE A 52 7.49 -4.13 13.57
CA ILE A 52 7.94 -4.78 12.33
C ILE A 52 8.37 -3.72 11.31
N PHE A 53 7.64 -2.60 11.28
CA PHE A 53 7.94 -1.41 10.51
C PHE A 53 8.31 -0.27 11.45
N ASP A 54 9.34 0.48 11.09
CA ASP A 54 9.63 1.77 11.71
C ASP A 54 8.86 2.91 11.01
N GLN A 55 9.07 4.14 11.46
CA GLN A 55 8.42 5.30 10.86
C GLN A 55 8.84 5.52 9.39
N GLU A 56 10.09 5.22 9.04
CA GLU A 56 10.59 5.38 7.66
C GLU A 56 9.90 4.40 6.70
N ASP A 57 9.68 3.16 7.14
CA ASP A 57 8.92 2.17 6.37
C ASP A 57 7.47 2.58 6.14
N VAL A 58 6.83 3.13 7.18
CA VAL A 58 5.47 3.63 7.13
C VAL A 58 5.37 4.76 6.13
N ASP A 59 6.24 5.77 6.25
CA ASP A 59 6.26 6.93 5.36
C ASP A 59 6.53 6.51 3.91
N ALA A 60 7.49 5.61 3.69
CA ALA A 60 7.80 5.09 2.36
C ALA A 60 6.61 4.38 1.70
N PHE A 61 5.84 3.59 2.47
CA PHE A 61 4.65 2.94 1.92
C PHE A 61 3.50 3.93 1.66
N LEU A 62 3.31 4.92 2.54
CA LEU A 62 2.28 5.96 2.36
C LEU A 62 2.57 6.84 1.14
N ASP A 63 3.84 7.15 0.87
CA ASP A 63 4.27 7.83 -0.34
C ASP A 63 3.98 6.99 -1.59
N GLU A 64 4.28 5.68 -1.56
CA GLU A 64 3.97 4.73 -2.64
C GLU A 64 2.45 4.65 -2.92
N LEU A 65 1.64 4.53 -1.86
CA LEU A 65 0.17 4.55 -1.93
C LEU A 65 -0.34 5.85 -2.57
N THR A 66 0.17 6.99 -2.12
CA THR A 66 -0.23 8.31 -2.65
C THR A 66 0.12 8.41 -4.13
N ALA A 67 1.36 8.09 -4.51
CA ALA A 67 1.80 8.14 -5.90
C ALA A 67 0.95 7.24 -6.81
N ALA A 68 0.62 6.03 -6.35
CA ALA A 68 -0.21 5.10 -7.09
C ALA A 68 -1.64 5.62 -7.34
N LEU A 69 -2.29 6.17 -6.31
CA LEU A 69 -3.63 6.74 -6.44
C LEU A 69 -3.65 7.95 -7.38
N TRP A 70 -2.63 8.80 -7.31
CA TRP A 70 -2.45 9.91 -8.24
C TRP A 70 -2.26 9.45 -9.69
N ALA A 71 -1.44 8.41 -9.91
CA ALA A 71 -1.21 7.85 -11.23
C ALA A 71 -2.52 7.27 -11.83
N LYS A 72 -3.32 6.57 -11.02
CA LYS A 72 -4.63 6.06 -11.44
C LYS A 72 -5.58 7.19 -11.83
N LYS A 73 -5.66 8.24 -11.02
CA LYS A 73 -6.50 9.41 -11.31
C LYS A 73 -6.10 10.06 -12.64
N LEU A 74 -4.80 10.28 -12.84
CA LEU A 74 -4.29 10.86 -14.09
C LEU A 74 -4.60 9.99 -15.32
N ALA A 75 -4.53 8.66 -15.18
CA ALA A 75 -4.90 7.74 -16.25
C ALA A 75 -6.40 7.86 -16.61
N LYS A 76 -7.27 7.87 -15.60
CA LYS A 76 -8.71 8.04 -15.79
C LYS A 76 -9.08 9.38 -16.42
N ASP A 77 -8.44 10.46 -16.00
CA ASP A 77 -8.67 11.80 -16.58
C ASP A 77 -8.28 11.85 -18.08
N ARG A 78 -7.24 11.12 -18.48
CA ARG A 78 -6.82 11.00 -19.89
C ARG A 78 -7.81 10.19 -20.73
N GLU A 79 -8.42 9.15 -20.17
CA GLU A 79 -9.42 8.34 -20.87
C GLU A 79 -10.74 9.10 -21.10
N GLN A 80 -11.09 10.04 -20.22
CA GLN A 80 -12.32 10.83 -20.31
C GLN A 80 -12.21 12.09 -21.19
N GLY A 81 -10.98 12.51 -21.51
CA GLY A 81 -10.69 13.72 -22.29
C GLY A 81 -10.55 13.51 -23.81
N ASN A 82 -10.90 12.33 -24.33
CA ASN A 82 -10.87 11.96 -25.75
C ASN A 82 -12.27 11.57 -26.24
#